data_AF-A0A960DPB0-F1
#
_entry.id   AF-A0A960DPB0-F1
#
_cell.length_a   1.000
_cell.length_b   1.000
_cell.length_c   1.000
_cell.angle_alpha   90.00
_cell.angle_beta   90.00
_cell.angle_gamma   90.00
#
_symmetry.space_group_name_H-M   'P 1'
#
loop_
_entity.id
_entity.type
_entity.pdbx_description
1 polymer ?
#
loop_
_entity_poly.entity_id
_entity_poly.type
_entity_poly.pdbx_seq_one_letter_code
_entity_poly.pdbx_strand_id
1 'polypeptide(L)'
;RVIGNEISDSRQYDIILASADLDVGTLGNCFAANVMGATAPTDLEALGPCDGTQATDWSAGAYDIITWLAEEHPPSADWKTASLPALEPQENMPDVTAPANPATNVPAPVDVDAIALPAKP
;
A
#
# COMPACT_ATOMS: atom_id res chain seq x y z
N ARG A 1 -7.68 4.99 17.45
CA ARG A 1 -7.43 3.61 17.93
C ARG A 1 -7.03 2.77 16.72
N VAL A 2 -5.86 2.16 16.72
CA VAL A 2 -5.32 1.31 15.63
C VAL A 2 -4.88 -0.03 16.23
N ILE A 3 -5.67 -1.08 16.02
CA ILE A 3 -5.54 -2.34 16.79
C ILE A 3 -5.65 -3.55 15.88
N GLY A 4 -4.82 -4.58 16.13
CA GLY A 4 -5.00 -5.90 15.53
C GLY A 4 -4.65 -5.98 14.05
N ASN A 5 -3.81 -5.07 13.55
CA ASN A 5 -3.38 -5.07 12.16
C ASN A 5 -2.14 -5.95 11.98
N GLU A 6 -2.04 -6.62 10.84
CA GLU A 6 -0.83 -7.32 10.40
C GLU A 6 -0.28 -6.57 9.19
N ILE A 7 0.82 -5.85 9.39
CA ILE A 7 1.42 -4.96 8.39
C ILE A 7 2.92 -5.27 8.37
N SER A 8 3.41 -5.70 7.21
CA SER A 8 4.82 -6.07 7.02
C SER A 8 5.30 -5.68 5.63
N ASP A 9 6.62 -5.66 5.45
CA ASP A 9 7.30 -5.38 4.18
C ASP A 9 6.99 -4.00 3.57
N SER A 10 6.65 -3.00 4.39
CA SER A 10 6.33 -1.62 3.95
C SER A 10 7.57 -0.80 3.54
N ARG A 11 8.75 -1.44 3.46
CA ARG A 11 10.08 -0.91 3.05
C ARG A 11 10.69 0.21 3.89
N GLN A 12 9.88 1.09 4.48
CA GLN A 12 10.36 2.20 5.30
C GLN A 12 9.78 2.12 6.73
N TYR A 13 8.46 2.17 6.87
CA TYR A 13 7.73 2.00 8.12
C TYR A 13 6.38 1.34 7.85
N ASP A 14 5.92 0.49 8.76
CA ASP A 14 4.61 -0.18 8.69
C ASP A 14 3.50 0.74 9.20
N ILE A 15 3.77 1.49 10.28
CA ILE A 15 2.84 2.50 10.80
C ILE A 15 3.60 3.80 11.06
N ILE A 16 3.07 4.89 10.49
CA ILE A 16 3.56 6.24 10.70
C ILE A 16 2.47 7.05 11.39
N LEU A 17 2.85 7.72 12.48
CA LEU A 17 2.09 8.81 13.08
C LEU A 17 2.89 10.10 12.92
N ALA A 18 2.44 10.96 12.02
CA ALA A 18 3.08 12.24 11.76
C ALA A 18 2.05 13.37 11.70
N SER A 19 2.51 14.58 11.97
CA SER A 19 1.71 15.81 11.86
C SER A 19 2.60 16.93 11.36
N ALA A 20 2.02 17.80 10.51
CA ALA A 20 2.75 18.92 9.92
C ALA A 20 3.04 20.04 10.94
N ASP A 21 2.16 20.23 11.92
CA ASP A 21 2.20 21.42 12.78
C ASP A 21 1.74 21.15 14.23
N LEU A 22 1.54 19.88 14.59
CA LEU A 22 1.07 19.48 15.93
C LEU A 22 2.02 18.45 16.55
N ASP A 23 2.15 18.51 17.87
CA ASP A 23 2.80 17.46 18.64
C ASP A 23 1.94 16.18 18.59
N VAL A 24 2.49 15.12 17.97
CA VAL A 24 1.79 13.85 17.75
C VAL A 24 1.38 13.16 19.05
N GLY A 25 2.10 13.36 20.16
CA GLY A 25 1.76 12.80 21.46
C GLY A 25 0.46 13.37 22.06
N THR A 26 0.02 14.52 21.56
CA THR A 26 -1.21 15.19 22.04
C THR A 26 -2.47 14.77 21.29
N LEU A 27 -2.33 14.02 20.19
CA LEU A 27 -3.44 13.71 19.27
C LEU A 27 -4.39 12.62 19.79
N GLY A 28 -4.09 12.00 20.92
CA GLY A 28 -4.96 10.97 21.54
C GLY A 28 -5.07 9.68 20.71
N ASN A 29 -4.14 9.46 19.79
CA ASN A 29 -4.04 8.19 19.07
C ASN A 29 -3.53 7.10 20.02
N CYS A 30 -3.99 5.88 19.80
CA CYS A 30 -3.46 4.73 20.52
C CYS A 30 -3.40 3.48 19.64
N PHE A 31 -2.49 2.59 20.00
CA PHE A 31 -2.06 1.41 19.27
C PHE A 31 -2.04 0.22 20.22
N ALA A 32 -2.47 -0.95 19.75
CA ALA A 32 -2.35 -2.18 20.51
C ALA A 32 -2.42 -3.41 19.61
N ALA A 33 -1.63 -4.44 19.92
CA ALA A 33 -1.71 -5.75 19.29
C ALA A 33 -1.58 -5.72 17.76
N ASN A 34 -0.78 -4.80 17.21
CA ASN A 34 -0.39 -4.80 15.80
C ASN A 34 0.84 -5.69 15.62
N VAL A 35 0.82 -6.52 14.59
CA VAL A 35 2.01 -7.22 14.08
C VAL A 35 2.67 -6.28 13.07
N MET A 36 3.77 -5.68 13.48
CA MET A 36 4.49 -4.64 12.74
C MET A 36 6.00 -4.78 12.96
N GLY A 37 6.80 -4.41 11.97
CA GLY A 37 8.25 -4.39 12.02
C GLY A 37 8.79 -3.03 12.45
N ALA A 38 8.57 -2.00 11.63
CA ALA A 38 9.12 -0.65 11.87
C ALA A 38 8.01 0.39 12.03
N THR A 39 8.14 1.28 13.01
CA THR A 39 7.20 2.40 13.20
C THR A 39 7.93 3.73 13.27
N ALA A 40 7.21 4.81 12.95
CA ALA A 40 7.65 6.18 13.17
C ALA A 40 6.54 6.98 13.85
N PRO A 41 6.71 7.47 15.10
CA PRO A 41 7.86 7.27 16.00
C PRO A 41 8.14 5.79 16.34
N THR A 42 9.35 5.49 16.80
CA THR A 42 9.74 4.14 17.24
C THR A 42 8.94 3.73 18.46
N ASP A 43 8.65 2.43 18.60
CA ASP A 43 7.91 1.86 19.74
C ASP A 43 6.50 2.47 19.93
N LEU A 44 5.75 2.60 18.84
CA LEU A 44 4.45 3.29 18.79
C LEU A 44 3.42 2.77 19.80
N GLU A 45 3.42 1.46 20.09
CA GLU A 45 2.55 0.84 21.10
C GLU A 45 2.97 1.11 22.54
N ALA A 46 4.23 1.46 22.79
CA ALA A 46 4.70 1.92 24.10
C ALA A 46 4.44 3.42 24.30
N LEU A 47 4.51 4.21 23.22
CA LEU A 47 4.20 5.64 23.25
C LEU A 47 2.71 5.91 23.41
N GLY A 48 1.87 5.25 22.61
CA GLY A 48 0.42 5.38 22.69
C GLY A 48 -0.28 4.06 22.95
N PRO A 49 -0.04 3.34 24.07
CA PRO A 49 -0.81 2.14 24.37
C PRO A 49 -2.29 2.49 24.50
N CYS A 50 -3.16 1.65 23.95
CA CYS A 50 -4.59 1.84 24.12
C CYS A 50 -5.10 1.62 25.54
N ASP A 51 -4.34 0.89 26.35
CA ASP A 51 -4.58 0.64 27.75
C ASP A 51 -3.21 0.67 28.45
N GLY A 52 -3.05 1.47 29.51
CA GLY A 52 -1.81 1.55 30.28
C GLY A 52 -1.10 2.91 30.23
N THR A 53 0.17 2.92 30.63
CA THR A 53 0.98 4.14 30.77
C THR A 53 1.74 4.43 29.49
N GLN A 54 1.62 5.66 29.01
CA GLN A 54 2.34 6.16 27.83
C GLN A 54 3.81 6.46 28.15
N ALA A 55 4.71 6.07 27.25
CA ALA A 55 6.06 6.64 27.21
C ALA A 55 6.03 8.10 26.73
N THR A 56 7.10 8.85 26.98
CA THR A 56 7.11 10.32 26.81
C THR A 56 7.94 10.85 25.65
N ASP A 57 8.82 10.03 25.06
CA ASP A 57 9.67 10.46 23.95
C ASP A 57 9.07 10.12 22.59
N TRP A 58 8.19 11.01 22.10
CA TRP A 58 7.60 10.90 20.78
C TRP A 58 8.53 11.36 19.64
N SER A 59 9.75 11.83 19.95
CA SER A 59 10.68 12.37 18.97
C SER A 59 11.59 11.30 18.34
N ALA A 60 11.80 10.19 19.05
CA ALA A 60 12.62 9.08 18.58
C ALA A 60 12.04 8.45 17.30
N GLY A 61 12.79 8.57 16.20
CA GLY A 61 12.38 8.05 14.89
C GLY A 61 11.10 8.68 14.33
N ALA A 62 10.74 9.89 14.79
CA ALA A 62 9.59 10.61 14.26
C ALA A 62 9.75 10.87 12.75
N TYR A 63 8.67 10.69 12.00
CA TYR A 63 8.66 10.93 10.56
C TYR A 63 8.51 12.42 10.26
N ASP A 64 9.44 12.99 9.49
CA ASP A 64 9.36 14.37 9.04
C ASP A 64 8.42 14.50 7.83
N ILE A 65 7.13 14.73 8.14
CA ILE A 65 6.10 14.93 7.12
C ILE A 65 6.27 16.25 6.36
N ILE A 66 6.96 17.24 6.93
CA ILE A 66 7.20 18.52 6.25
C ILE A 66 8.17 18.34 5.09
N THR A 67 9.23 17.56 5.29
CA THR A 67 10.16 17.22 4.21
C THR A 67 9.44 16.48 3.08
N TRP A 68 8.51 15.56 3.39
CA TRP A 68 7.70 14.88 2.38
C TRP A 68 6.73 15.84 1.66
N LEU A 69 6.06 16.73 2.38
CA LEU A 69 5.15 17.72 1.79
C LEU A 69 5.86 18.77 0.93
N ALA A 70 7.12 19.05 1.23
CA ALA A 70 7.96 19.97 0.48
C ALA A 70 8.68 19.30 -0.71
N GLU A 71 8.47 18.00 -0.94
CA GLU A 71 9.11 17.27 -2.03
C GLU A 71 8.70 17.86 -3.39
N GLU A 72 9.70 18.25 -4.18
CA GLU A 72 9.47 18.78 -5.53
C GLU A 72 9.29 17.62 -6.50
N HIS A 73 8.06 17.42 -6.96
CA HIS A 73 7.75 16.42 -7.97
C HIS A 73 7.83 17.00 -9.39
N PRO A 74 8.21 16.20 -10.38
CA PRO A 74 8.07 16.59 -11.78
C PRO A 74 6.63 17.01 -12.07
N PRO A 75 6.40 18.03 -12.90
CA PRO A 75 5.05 18.40 -13.31
C PRO A 75 4.37 17.20 -13.97
N SER A 76 3.06 17.05 -13.73
CA SER A 76 2.27 15.99 -14.37
C SER A 76 2.35 16.11 -15.89
N ALA A 77 2.80 15.05 -16.56
CA ALA A 77 2.71 14.96 -18.01
C ALA A 77 1.31 14.49 -18.43
N ASP A 78 0.80 14.98 -19.57
CA ASP A 78 -0.40 14.40 -20.19
C ASP A 78 -0.08 12.94 -20.56
N TRP A 79 -0.91 12.01 -20.09
CA TRP A 79 -0.74 10.57 -20.35
C TRP A 79 -0.68 10.23 -21.84
N LYS A 80 -1.25 11.07 -22.73
CA LYS A 80 -1.20 10.89 -24.18
C LYS A 80 0.16 11.21 -24.80
N THR A 81 0.96 12.05 -24.12
CA THR A 81 2.25 12.53 -24.64
C THR A 81 3.40 12.26 -23.68
N ALA A 82 3.15 11.60 -22.55
CA ALA A 82 4.17 11.25 -21.58
C ALA A 82 5.20 10.30 -22.21
N SER A 83 6.48 10.63 -22.04
CA SER A 83 7.57 9.75 -22.43
C SER A 83 7.57 8.53 -21.51
N LEU A 84 7.37 7.35 -22.08
CA LEU A 84 7.52 6.09 -21.36
C LEU A 84 9.01 5.75 -21.20
N PRO A 85 9.40 5.09 -20.10
CA PRO A 85 10.69 4.41 -20.03
C PRO A 85 10.83 3.40 -21.17
N ALA A 86 12.07 2.99 -21.47
CA ALA A 86 12.28 1.88 -22.39
C ALA A 86 11.51 0.65 -21.88
N LEU A 87 10.69 0.05 -22.76
CA LEU A 87 10.01 -1.18 -22.44
C LEU A 87 11.05 -2.30 -22.39
N GLU A 88 11.20 -2.89 -21.21
CA GLU A 88 12.03 -4.08 -21.06
C GLU A 88 11.40 -5.26 -21.83
N PRO A 89 12.21 -6.21 -22.32
CA PRO A 89 11.70 -7.44 -22.90
C PRO A 89 10.80 -8.16 -21.90
N GLN A 90 9.54 -8.42 -22.28
CA GLN A 90 8.67 -9.22 -21.44
C GLN A 90 8.93 -10.70 -21.73
N GLU A 91 9.26 -11.49 -20.71
CA GLU A 91 9.58 -12.92 -20.84
C GLU A 91 8.45 -13.71 -21.53
N ASN A 92 7.20 -13.32 -21.28
CA ASN A 92 6.01 -13.93 -21.87
C ASN A 92 5.58 -13.29 -23.21
N MET A 93 6.35 -12.34 -23.77
CA MET A 93 6.10 -11.69 -25.06
C MET A 93 7.29 -11.89 -26.01
N PRO A 94 7.47 -13.13 -26.54
CA PRO A 94 8.64 -13.49 -27.35
C PRO A 94 8.70 -12.77 -28.71
N ASP A 95 7.60 -12.17 -29.17
CA ASP A 95 7.54 -11.35 -30.38
C ASP A 95 6.84 -10.02 -30.11
N VAL A 96 7.63 -8.94 -30.04
CA VAL A 96 7.19 -7.55 -29.81
C VAL A 96 6.51 -6.93 -31.04
N THR A 97 6.53 -7.62 -32.18
CA THR A 97 5.96 -7.19 -33.45
C THR A 97 4.74 -7.99 -33.88
N ALA A 98 4.26 -8.91 -33.03
CA ALA A 98 3.14 -9.78 -33.34
C ALA A 98 1.89 -8.96 -33.74
N PRO A 99 1.22 -9.32 -34.85
CA PRO A 99 0.03 -8.60 -35.29
C PRO A 99 -1.12 -8.79 -34.29
N ALA A 100 -1.99 -7.78 -34.19
CA ALA A 100 -3.20 -7.86 -33.38
C ALA A 100 -4.05 -9.07 -33.82
N ASN A 101 -4.34 -9.97 -32.88
CA ASN A 101 -5.24 -11.10 -33.10
C ASN A 101 -6.56 -10.82 -32.37
N PRO A 102 -7.57 -10.24 -33.04
CA PRO A 102 -8.84 -9.95 -32.41
C PRO A 102 -9.48 -11.25 -31.92
N ALA A 103 -10.17 -11.16 -30.77
CA ALA A 103 -10.80 -12.29 -30.10
C ALA A 103 -12.08 -12.76 -30.83
N THR A 104 -11.96 -13.09 -32.11
CA THR A 104 -13.05 -13.56 -32.99
C THR A 104 -13.26 -15.07 -32.88
N ASN A 105 -12.25 -15.81 -32.41
CA ASN A 105 -12.28 -17.24 -32.13
C ASN A 105 -12.29 -17.53 -30.61
N VAL A 106 -12.98 -16.70 -29.83
CA VAL A 106 -13.25 -17.01 -28.43
C VAL A 106 -14.16 -18.23 -28.33
N PRO A 107 -14.14 -18.97 -27.19
CA PRO A 107 -15.04 -20.09 -26.98
C PRO A 107 -16.47 -19.69 -27.33
N ALA A 108 -17.14 -20.59 -28.06
CA ALA A 108 -18.55 -20.47 -28.37
C ALA A 108 -19.36 -20.25 -27.07
N PRO A 109 -20.59 -19.69 -27.17
CA PRO A 109 -21.47 -19.52 -26.01
C PRO A 109 -21.47 -20.79 -25.16
N VAL A 110 -21.18 -20.63 -23.86
CA VAL A 110 -21.18 -21.74 -22.92
C VAL A 110 -22.62 -22.20 -22.74
N ASP A 111 -22.89 -23.47 -23.07
CA ASP A 111 -24.16 -24.11 -22.73
C ASP A 111 -24.20 -24.37 -21.23
N VAL A 112 -24.81 -23.43 -20.50
CA VAL A 112 -24.94 -23.50 -19.04
C VAL A 112 -25.85 -24.64 -18.58
N ASP A 113 -26.76 -25.11 -19.44
CA ASP A 113 -27.68 -26.20 -19.12
C ASP A 113 -27.01 -27.57 -19.25
N ALA A 114 -25.95 -27.67 -20.06
CA ALA A 114 -25.11 -28.87 -20.15
C ALA A 114 -24.17 -29.07 -18.95
N ILE A 115 -24.01 -28.06 -18.08
CA ILE A 115 -23.14 -28.15 -16.91
C ILE A 115 -23.90 -28.84 -15.77
N ALA A 116 -23.59 -30.11 -15.53
CA ALA A 116 -24.16 -30.87 -14.43
C ALA A 116 -23.75 -30.28 -13.07
N LEU A 117 -24.73 -29.85 -12.29
CA LEU A 117 -24.52 -29.40 -10.91
C LEU A 117 -24.44 -30.61 -9.96
N PRO A 118 -23.54 -30.59 -8.96
CA PRO A 118 -23.57 -31.55 -7.87
C PRO A 118 -24.91 -31.49 -7.14
N ALA A 119 -25.37 -32.62 -6.60
CA ALA A 119 -26.54 -32.64 -5.74
C ALA A 119 -26.31 -31.71 -4.54
N LYS A 120 -27.33 -30.90 -4.20
CA LYS A 120 -27.31 -30.08 -2.99
C LYS A 120 -27.22 -31.00 -1.76
N PRO A 121 -26.48 -30.60 -0.71
CA PRO A 121 -26.42 -31.35 0.54
C PRO A 121 -27.79 -31.49 1.21
#